data_AF-A0A0C3CIK0-F1
#
_entry.id   AF-A0A0C3CIK0-F1
#
_cell.length_a   1.000
_cell.length_b   1.000
_cell.length_c   1.000
_cell.angle_alpha   90.00
_cell.angle_beta   90.00
_cell.angle_gamma   90.00
#
_symmetry.space_group_name_H-M   'P 1'
#
loop_
_entity.id
_entity.type
_entity.pdbx_description
1 polymer ?
#
loop_
_entity_poly.entity_id
_entity_poly.type
_entity_poly.pdbx_seq_one_letter_code
_entity_poly.pdbx_strand_id
1 'polypeptide(L)'
;MEILDDFLLQGSNGVHICVVAELLGPPILHEWGWDDRFREDDEEFPLTHAKRICAQAAQGLAYLHRCNIVHGDLNRGNLVLQIPGVERWTHQDVEKYFGGPRIQQLKDNQRNVIQSISPNVPRYLVAPPDPDLLIGLCLEPIENFKIKLCDVGETFIWYPNISNPVFRMISLPQRFF
;
A
#
# COMPACT_ATOMS: atom_id res chain seq x y z
N MET A 1 -1.46 4.30 8.26
CA MET A 1 -0.56 3.14 8.35
C MET A 1 0.20 3.22 9.66
N GLU A 2 0.34 2.12 10.38
CA GLU A 2 1.14 1.99 11.60
C GLU A 2 2.48 1.33 11.28
N ILE A 3 3.55 1.92 11.81
CA ILE A 3 4.90 1.34 11.76
C ILE A 3 5.11 0.56 13.06
N LEU A 4 5.42 -0.73 12.93
CA LEU A 4 5.54 -1.67 14.04
C LEU A 4 6.99 -1.85 14.49
N ASP A 5 7.94 -1.80 13.55
CA ASP A 5 9.37 -1.95 13.82
C ASP A 5 10.22 -1.36 12.68
N ASP A 6 11.50 -1.14 12.96
CA ASP A 6 12.50 -0.81 11.95
C ASP A 6 13.86 -1.44 12.28
N PHE A 7 14.56 -1.91 11.25
CA PHE A 7 15.90 -2.49 11.41
C PHE A 7 16.76 -2.31 10.17
N LEU A 8 18.07 -2.56 10.33
CA LEU A 8 19.03 -2.57 9.24
C LEU A 8 19.30 -3.99 8.76
N LEU A 9 19.25 -4.19 7.45
CA LEU A 9 19.60 -5.44 6.80
C LEU A 9 20.83 -5.27 5.92
N GLN A 10 21.91 -5.98 6.25
CA GLN A 10 23.11 -6.05 5.40
C GLN A 10 22.90 -7.08 4.28
N GLY A 11 22.86 -6.61 3.04
CA GLY A 11 22.82 -7.42 1.83
C GLY A 11 24.09 -7.28 0.99
N SER A 12 24.15 -7.99 -0.15
CA SER A 12 25.23 -7.86 -1.13
C SER A 12 25.29 -6.47 -1.78
N ASN A 13 24.17 -5.74 -1.77
CA ASN A 13 24.03 -4.40 -2.35
C ASN A 13 24.17 -3.27 -1.32
N GLY A 14 24.60 -3.58 -0.08
CA GLY A 14 24.79 -2.60 0.98
C GLY A 14 23.87 -2.81 2.18
N VAL A 15 23.72 -1.77 3.00
CA VAL A 15 22.84 -1.76 4.16
C VAL A 15 21.51 -1.12 3.76
N HIS A 16 20.41 -1.84 4.01
CA HIS A 16 19.06 -1.41 3.69
C HIS A 16 18.28 -1.18 4.98
N ILE A 17 17.50 -0.10 5.04
CA ILE A 17 16.55 0.09 6.14
C ILE A 17 15.28 -0.68 5.79
N CYS A 18 14.87 -1.55 6.71
CA CYS A 18 13.67 -2.34 6.64
C CYS A 18 12.65 -1.75 7.60
N VAL A 19 11.46 -1.43 7.09
CA VAL A 19 10.34 -0.92 7.87
C VAL A 19 9.30 -2.02 7.95
N VAL A 20 8.90 -2.39 9.16
CA VAL A 20 7.79 -3.32 9.40
C VAL A 20 6.55 -2.51 9.68
N ALA A 21 5.49 -2.75 8.92
CA ALA A 21 4.23 -2.04 9.03
C ALA A 21 3.07 -3.03 9.21
N GLU A 22 1.93 -2.51 9.65
CA GLU A 22 0.68 -3.28 9.67
C GLU A 22 0.34 -3.85 8.28
N LEU A 23 -0.28 -5.03 8.26
CA LEU A 23 -0.74 -5.64 7.01
C LEU A 23 -2.00 -4.92 6.51
N LEU A 24 -1.94 -4.44 5.27
CA LEU A 24 -3.04 -3.75 4.60
C LEU A 24 -3.52 -4.52 3.39
N GLY A 25 -4.72 -4.17 2.95
CA GLY A 25 -5.39 -4.77 1.81
C GLY A 25 -4.95 -4.15 0.49
N PRO A 26 -5.70 -4.41 -0.58
CA PRO A 26 -5.41 -3.87 -1.90
C PRO A 26 -5.60 -2.33 -1.98
N PRO A 27 -4.81 -1.62 -2.79
CA PRO A 27 -4.96 -0.18 -3.05
C PRO A 27 -6.14 0.12 -3.97
N ILE A 28 -6.86 1.23 -3.81
CA ILE A 28 -8.04 1.55 -4.62
C ILE A 28 -7.66 1.73 -6.11
N LEU A 29 -7.79 0.67 -6.91
CA LEU A 29 -7.46 0.67 -8.34
C LEU A 29 -8.71 0.56 -9.21
N HIS A 30 -8.60 1.08 -10.43
CA HIS A 30 -9.65 1.07 -11.45
C HIS A 30 -9.91 -0.35 -12.01
N GLU A 31 -8.85 -1.17 -12.07
CA GLU A 31 -8.84 -2.49 -12.73
C GLU A 31 -9.56 -3.59 -11.94
N TRP A 32 -10.19 -3.23 -10.84
CA TRP A 32 -10.92 -4.13 -9.94
C TRP A 32 -12.25 -4.64 -10.51
N GLY A 33 -12.55 -4.43 -11.80
CA GLY A 33 -13.78 -4.93 -12.42
C GLY A 33 -15.05 -4.49 -11.68
N TRP A 34 -15.07 -3.25 -11.18
CA TRP A 34 -16.18 -2.68 -10.41
C TRP A 34 -17.52 -2.85 -11.15
N ASP A 35 -17.50 -2.71 -12.47
CA ASP A 35 -18.63 -2.89 -13.38
C ASP A 35 -19.30 -4.27 -13.24
N ASP A 36 -18.53 -5.35 -13.01
CA ASP A 36 -19.07 -6.71 -12.86
C ASP A 36 -19.51 -7.01 -11.42
N ARG A 37 -18.95 -6.32 -10.41
CA ARG A 37 -19.24 -6.53 -8.99
C ARG A 37 -20.42 -5.73 -8.46
N PHE A 38 -20.73 -4.59 -9.07
CA PHE A 38 -21.74 -3.64 -8.59
C PHE A 38 -22.75 -3.26 -9.68
N ARG A 39 -23.22 -4.26 -10.44
CA ARG A 39 -24.07 -4.18 -11.65
C ARG A 39 -25.45 -3.51 -11.50
N GLU A 40 -25.72 -2.78 -10.43
CA GLU A 40 -27.02 -2.13 -10.25
C GLU A 40 -27.16 -0.82 -11.03
N ASP A 41 -26.07 -0.15 -11.41
CA ASP A 41 -26.09 1.04 -12.27
C ASP A 41 -24.84 1.04 -13.17
N ASP A 42 -24.96 1.52 -14.42
CA ASP A 42 -23.87 1.68 -15.41
C ASP A 42 -22.82 2.75 -14.97
N GLU A 43 -22.41 2.78 -13.70
CA GLU A 43 -21.42 3.71 -13.16
C GLU A 43 -20.09 3.01 -12.82
N GLU A 44 -19.00 3.57 -13.34
CA GLU A 44 -17.64 3.38 -12.87
C GLU A 44 -17.60 3.64 -11.34
N PHE A 45 -17.44 2.58 -10.53
CA PHE A 45 -17.28 2.64 -9.07
C PHE A 45 -18.50 3.18 -8.27
N PRO A 46 -19.11 2.42 -7.34
CA PRO A 46 -20.34 2.87 -6.68
C PRO A 46 -20.16 4.20 -5.92
N LEU A 47 -21.00 5.18 -6.24
CA LEU A 47 -20.92 6.54 -5.70
C LEU A 47 -20.86 6.59 -4.15
N THR A 48 -21.56 5.67 -3.48
CA THR A 48 -21.54 5.56 -2.01
C THR A 48 -20.16 5.20 -1.48
N HIS A 49 -19.47 4.25 -2.11
CA HIS A 49 -18.09 3.91 -1.76
C HIS A 49 -17.16 5.10 -2.04
N ALA A 50 -17.33 5.78 -3.17
CA ALA A 50 -16.45 6.88 -3.59
C ALA A 50 -16.53 8.04 -2.58
N LYS A 51 -17.74 8.45 -2.20
CA LYS A 51 -17.96 9.50 -1.19
C LYS A 51 -17.28 9.16 0.14
N ARG A 52 -17.37 7.89 0.57
CA ARG A 52 -16.75 7.44 1.83
C ARG A 52 -15.22 7.43 1.76
N ILE A 53 -14.64 6.96 0.64
CA ILE A 53 -13.20 6.97 0.42
C ILE A 53 -12.68 8.42 0.42
N CYS A 54 -13.31 9.31 -0.34
CA CYS A 54 -12.93 10.72 -0.40
C CYS A 54 -13.02 11.38 0.99
N ALA A 55 -14.08 11.11 1.75
CA ALA A 55 -14.22 11.63 3.12
C ALA A 55 -13.10 11.15 4.04
N GLN A 56 -12.77 9.84 4.02
CA GLN A 56 -11.70 9.28 4.84
C GLN A 56 -10.31 9.77 4.41
N ALA A 57 -10.05 9.90 3.11
CA ALA A 57 -8.81 10.44 2.58
C ALA A 57 -8.63 11.91 3.02
N ALA A 58 -9.68 12.72 2.90
CA ALA A 58 -9.67 14.11 3.37
C ALA A 58 -9.43 14.21 4.89
N GLN A 59 -10.01 13.31 5.68
CA GLN A 59 -9.75 13.23 7.13
C GLN A 59 -8.28 12.87 7.43
N GLY A 60 -7.72 11.89 6.73
CA GLY A 60 -6.31 11.51 6.85
C GLY A 60 -5.36 12.64 6.49
N LEU A 61 -5.63 13.34 5.38
CA LEU A 61 -4.87 14.52 4.96
C LEU A 61 -5.00 15.67 5.95
N ALA A 62 -6.21 15.94 6.44
CA ALA A 62 -6.42 16.98 7.45
C ALA A 62 -5.62 16.70 8.73
N TYR A 63 -5.50 15.43 9.13
CA TYR A 63 -4.62 15.03 10.22
C TYR A 63 -3.14 15.30 9.89
N LEU A 64 -2.65 14.86 8.72
CA LEU A 64 -1.27 15.13 8.30
C LEU A 64 -0.96 16.64 8.28
N HIS A 65 -1.84 17.44 7.70
CA HIS A 65 -1.67 18.90 7.62
C HIS A 65 -1.65 19.56 9.00
N ARG A 66 -2.43 19.08 9.97
CA ARG A 66 -2.36 19.55 11.38
C ARG A 66 -1.00 19.25 12.02
N CYS A 67 -0.33 18.19 11.58
CA CYS A 67 1.03 17.86 11.99
C CYS A 67 2.10 18.59 11.15
N ASN A 68 1.71 19.53 10.29
CA ASN A 68 2.57 20.19 9.30
C ASN A 68 3.22 19.20 8.32
N ILE A 69 2.56 18.08 8.04
CA ILE A 69 3.06 17.06 7.12
C ILE A 69 2.28 17.14 5.81
N VAL A 70 2.98 17.20 4.68
CA VAL A 70 2.39 17.08 3.34
C VAL A 70 2.78 15.73 2.77
N HIS A 71 1.79 14.99 2.26
CA HIS A 71 2.00 13.62 1.75
C HIS A 71 2.96 13.55 0.55
N GLY A 72 2.91 14.55 -0.34
CA GLY A 72 3.80 14.67 -1.51
C GLY A 72 3.35 13.87 -2.74
N ASP A 73 2.80 12.67 -2.55
CA ASP A 73 2.29 11.82 -3.64
C ASP A 73 0.91 11.21 -3.35
N LEU A 74 -0.12 12.06 -3.24
CA LEU A 74 -1.48 11.57 -3.03
C LEU A 74 -2.10 11.13 -4.36
N ASN A 75 -2.24 9.82 -4.53
CA ASN A 75 -2.95 9.23 -5.67
C ASN A 75 -3.75 8.00 -5.21
N ARG A 76 -4.59 7.44 -6.09
CA ARG A 76 -5.47 6.30 -5.77
C ARG A 76 -4.71 5.04 -5.34
N GLY A 77 -3.50 4.82 -5.85
CA GLY A 77 -2.62 3.72 -5.47
C GLY A 77 -2.11 3.81 -4.03
N ASN A 78 -2.09 5.03 -3.48
CA ASN A 78 -1.67 5.33 -2.11
C ASN A 78 -2.86 5.41 -1.13
N LEU A 79 -4.08 5.11 -1.60
CA LEU A 79 -5.26 4.87 -0.78
C LEU A 79 -5.44 3.36 -0.65
N VAL A 80 -5.21 2.81 0.53
CA VAL A 80 -5.15 1.36 0.74
C VAL A 80 -6.27 0.89 1.67
N LEU A 81 -6.95 -0.19 1.32
CA LEU A 81 -7.99 -0.76 2.18
C LEU A 81 -7.41 -1.34 3.46
N GLN A 82 -8.12 -1.18 4.58
CA GLN A 82 -7.82 -1.90 5.80
C GLN A 82 -8.46 -3.30 5.74
N ILE A 83 -7.69 -4.33 6.12
CA ILE A 83 -8.22 -5.68 6.27
C ILE A 83 -8.88 -5.81 7.66
N PRO A 84 -10.19 -6.09 7.76
CA PRO A 84 -10.86 -6.21 9.05
C PRO A 84 -10.46 -7.50 9.78
N GLY A 85 -10.04 -7.37 11.05
CA GLY A 85 -9.78 -8.51 11.94
C GLY A 85 -8.56 -9.36 11.58
N VAL A 86 -7.66 -8.83 10.74
CA VAL A 86 -6.47 -9.55 10.25
C VAL A 86 -5.55 -10.04 11.37
N GLU A 87 -5.55 -9.35 12.52
CA GLU A 87 -4.78 -9.71 13.70
C GLU A 87 -5.20 -11.05 14.34
N ARG A 88 -6.37 -11.58 13.97
CA ARG A 88 -6.94 -12.83 14.49
C ARG A 88 -6.94 -13.95 13.47
N TRP A 89 -6.39 -13.71 12.28
CA TRP A 89 -6.40 -14.69 11.21
C TRP A 89 -5.60 -15.93 11.57
N THR A 90 -6.20 -17.08 11.26
CA THR A 90 -5.52 -18.36 11.28
C THR A 90 -4.74 -18.56 9.98
N HIS A 91 -3.92 -19.62 9.94
CA HIS A 91 -3.27 -20.03 8.70
C HIS A 91 -4.28 -20.31 7.58
N GLN A 92 -5.45 -20.85 7.91
CA GLN A 92 -6.51 -21.14 6.94
C GLN A 92 -7.10 -19.86 6.34
N ASP A 93 -7.21 -18.79 7.12
CA ASP A 93 -7.66 -17.49 6.62
C ASP A 93 -6.62 -16.89 5.66
N VAL A 94 -5.34 -16.98 6.01
CA VAL A 94 -4.25 -16.55 5.13
C VAL A 94 -4.28 -17.33 3.81
N GLU A 95 -4.40 -18.65 3.84
CA GLU A 95 -4.51 -19.47 2.62
C GLU A 95 -5.77 -19.16 1.81
N LYS A 96 -6.89 -18.89 2.48
CA LYS A 96 -8.16 -18.53 1.81
C LYS A 96 -8.05 -17.21 1.04
N TYR A 97 -7.48 -16.17 1.65
CA TYR A 97 -7.46 -14.82 1.08
C TYR A 97 -6.22 -14.54 0.22
N PHE A 98 -5.08 -15.12 0.54
CA PHE A 98 -3.83 -14.92 -0.20
C PHE A 98 -3.45 -16.08 -1.12
N GLY A 99 -4.01 -17.27 -0.88
CA GLY A 99 -3.56 -18.50 -1.55
C GLY A 99 -2.14 -18.90 -1.14
N GLY A 100 -1.57 -19.84 -1.88
CA GLY A 100 -0.16 -20.19 -1.77
C GLY A 100 0.73 -19.21 -2.56
N PRO A 101 2.00 -19.03 -2.15
CA PRO A 101 2.94 -18.18 -2.88
C PRO A 101 3.16 -18.69 -4.30
N ARG A 102 2.87 -17.85 -5.30
CA ARG A 102 3.02 -18.20 -6.71
C ARG A 102 4.34 -17.67 -7.25
N ILE A 103 5.32 -18.56 -7.36
CA ILE A 103 6.66 -18.22 -7.86
C ILE A 103 6.58 -17.93 -9.37
N GLN A 104 7.16 -16.81 -9.78
CA GLN A 104 7.33 -16.41 -11.17
C GLN A 104 8.81 -16.32 -11.55
N GLN A 105 9.13 -16.72 -12.78
CA GLN A 105 10.46 -16.54 -13.34
C GLN A 105 10.71 -15.06 -13.65
N LEU A 106 11.92 -14.60 -13.36
CA LEU A 106 12.37 -13.27 -13.76
C LEU A 106 12.44 -13.19 -15.27
N LYS A 107 11.86 -12.12 -15.80
CA LYS A 107 11.88 -11.82 -17.23
C LYS A 107 12.44 -10.42 -17.44
N ASP A 108 13.21 -10.25 -18.50
CA ASP A 108 13.67 -8.93 -18.94
C ASP A 108 12.53 -8.15 -19.63
N ASN A 109 12.83 -6.92 -20.05
CA ASN A 109 11.87 -6.07 -20.76
C ASN A 109 11.41 -6.64 -22.11
N GLN A 110 12.16 -7.59 -22.69
CA GLN A 110 11.79 -8.32 -23.89
C GLN A 110 11.07 -9.66 -23.59
N ARG A 111 10.75 -9.92 -22.32
CA ARG A 111 10.09 -11.13 -21.80
C ARG A 111 10.94 -12.40 -21.86
N ASN A 112 12.25 -12.29 -22.06
CA ASN A 112 13.14 -13.44 -21.97
C ASN A 112 13.43 -13.78 -20.52
N VAL A 113 13.51 -15.07 -20.20
CA VAL A 113 13.83 -15.52 -18.84
C VAL A 113 15.27 -15.13 -18.50
N ILE A 114 15.43 -14.39 -17.41
CA ILE A 114 16.74 -14.00 -16.88
C ILE A 114 17.33 -15.20 -16.14
N GLN A 115 18.33 -15.84 -16.75
CA GLN A 115 19.10 -16.94 -16.14
C GLN A 115 20.40 -16.43 -15.51
N SER A 116 20.31 -15.42 -14.65
CA SER A 116 21.48 -14.85 -13.97
C SER A 116 21.78 -15.56 -12.66
N ILE A 117 23.06 -15.89 -12.43
CA ILE A 117 23.58 -16.41 -11.14
C ILE A 117 24.13 -15.26 -10.29
N SER A 118 24.03 -14.01 -10.77
CA SER A 118 24.54 -12.85 -10.04
C SER A 118 23.87 -12.74 -8.67
N PRO A 119 24.64 -12.53 -7.58
CA PRO A 119 24.07 -12.34 -6.25
C PRO A 119 23.18 -11.10 -6.16
N ASN A 120 23.25 -10.20 -7.13
CA ASN A 120 22.52 -8.93 -7.14
C ASN A 120 21.17 -9.03 -7.88
N VAL A 121 20.88 -10.17 -8.50
CA VAL A 121 19.60 -10.43 -9.16
C VAL A 121 18.79 -11.37 -8.26
N PRO A 122 17.53 -11.05 -7.94
CA PRO A 122 16.65 -12.00 -7.24
C PRO A 122 16.62 -13.34 -7.97
N ARG A 123 16.30 -14.44 -7.28
CA ARG A 123 16.20 -15.76 -7.94
C ARG A 123 14.85 -16.00 -8.59
N TYR A 124 13.83 -15.36 -8.05
CA TYR A 124 12.45 -15.47 -8.49
C TYR A 124 11.67 -14.23 -8.05
N LEU A 125 10.52 -14.03 -8.67
CA LEU A 125 9.49 -13.12 -8.21
C LEU A 125 8.38 -13.92 -7.55
N VAL A 126 7.59 -13.29 -6.69
CA VAL A 126 6.35 -13.86 -6.18
C VAL A 126 5.22 -13.03 -6.75
N ALA A 127 4.30 -13.68 -7.45
CA ALA A 127 3.12 -13.01 -7.99
C ALA A 127 2.26 -12.47 -6.84
N PRO A 128 1.64 -11.29 -7.00
CA PRO A 128 0.60 -10.88 -6.06
C PRO A 128 -0.52 -11.92 -6.01
N PRO A 129 -1.21 -12.06 -4.87
CA PRO A 129 -2.43 -12.86 -4.76
C PRO A 129 -3.51 -12.32 -5.70
N ASP A 130 -4.53 -13.15 -5.96
CA ASP A 130 -5.78 -12.64 -6.54
C ASP A 130 -6.47 -11.73 -5.51
N PRO A 131 -6.72 -10.46 -5.81
CA PRO A 131 -7.24 -9.52 -4.83
C PRO A 131 -8.74 -9.67 -4.58
N ASP A 132 -9.50 -10.40 -5.41
CA ASP A 132 -10.96 -10.31 -5.44
C ASP A 132 -11.65 -10.69 -4.13
N LEU A 133 -11.26 -11.84 -3.53
CA LEU A 133 -11.78 -12.27 -2.23
C LEU A 133 -11.44 -11.28 -1.12
N LEU A 134 -10.24 -10.69 -1.17
CA LEU A 134 -9.77 -9.76 -0.17
C LEU A 134 -10.47 -8.40 -0.29
N ILE A 135 -10.73 -7.94 -1.53
CA ILE A 135 -11.50 -6.71 -1.78
C ILE A 135 -12.91 -6.84 -1.22
N GLY A 136 -13.59 -7.96 -1.50
CA GLY A 136 -14.93 -8.23 -0.96
C GLY A 136 -14.94 -8.20 0.58
N LEU A 137 -13.94 -8.82 1.22
CA LEU A 137 -13.81 -8.76 2.68
C LEU A 137 -13.59 -7.32 3.19
N CYS A 138 -12.77 -6.53 2.49
CA CYS A 138 -12.39 -5.21 2.96
C CYS A 138 -13.51 -4.17 2.82
N LEU A 139 -14.37 -4.30 1.81
CA LEU A 139 -15.42 -3.31 1.50
C LEU A 139 -16.75 -3.58 2.24
N GLU A 140 -16.97 -4.81 2.70
CA GLU A 140 -18.21 -5.20 3.37
C GLU A 140 -18.08 -5.20 4.91
N PRO A 141 -19.04 -4.63 5.66
CA PRO A 141 -20.18 -3.87 5.18
C PRO A 141 -19.78 -2.44 4.78
N ILE A 142 -20.47 -1.89 3.78
CA ILE A 142 -20.17 -0.57 3.20
C ILE A 142 -20.12 0.54 4.24
N GLU A 143 -20.89 0.44 5.33
CA GLU A 143 -20.96 1.43 6.40
C GLU A 143 -19.68 1.50 7.24
N ASN A 144 -18.83 0.48 7.20
CA ASN A 144 -17.72 0.32 8.15
C ASN A 144 -16.35 0.05 7.52
N PHE A 145 -16.25 -0.07 6.19
CA PHE A 145 -14.92 -0.20 5.58
C PHE A 145 -14.06 1.04 5.82
N LYS A 146 -12.74 0.80 5.91
CA LYS A 146 -11.74 1.84 6.18
C LYS A 146 -10.66 1.85 5.12
N ILE A 147 -10.16 3.04 4.82
CA ILE A 147 -8.92 3.23 4.06
C ILE A 147 -7.82 3.84 4.92
N LYS A 148 -6.58 3.63 4.50
CA LYS A 148 -5.40 4.28 5.06
C LYS A 148 -4.60 4.94 3.94
N LEU A 149 -4.00 6.08 4.25
CA LEU A 149 -2.97 6.69 3.42
C LEU A 149 -1.66 5.92 3.62
N CYS A 150 -1.00 5.58 2.51
CA CYS A 150 0.24 4.82 2.45
C CYS A 150 1.24 5.47 1.50
N ASP A 151 2.45 4.94 1.49
CA ASP A 151 3.60 5.47 0.76
C ASP A 151 3.96 6.91 1.17
N VAL A 152 4.78 6.99 2.20
CA VAL A 152 5.32 8.25 2.73
C VAL A 152 6.69 8.58 2.16
N GLY A 153 7.10 7.95 1.06
CA GLY A 153 8.41 8.16 0.43
C GLY A 153 8.65 9.62 0.06
N GLU A 154 7.60 10.29 -0.42
CA GLU A 154 7.61 11.69 -0.88
C GLU A 154 7.08 12.66 0.19
N THR A 155 6.85 12.20 1.42
CA THR A 155 6.27 13.02 2.48
C THR A 155 7.29 14.00 3.05
N PHE A 156 6.90 15.24 3.29
CA PHE A 156 7.76 16.28 3.85
C PHE A 156 7.05 17.14 4.90
N ILE A 157 7.85 17.76 5.78
CA ILE A 157 7.35 18.74 6.77
C ILE A 157 7.26 20.12 6.11
N TRP A 158 6.09 20.73 6.17
CA TRP A 158 5.84 22.08 5.71
C TRP A 158 6.11 23.11 6.81
N TYR A 159 6.95 24.10 6.53
CA TYR A 159 7.25 25.19 7.46
C TYR A 159 6.75 26.51 6.87
N PRO A 160 5.69 27.13 7.42
CA PRO A 160 5.07 28.33 6.85
C PRO A 160 6.00 29.53 6.69
N ASN A 161 7.06 29.60 7.50
CA ASN A 161 7.98 30.73 7.57
C ASN A 161 9.27 30.53 6.75
N ILE A 162 9.39 29.43 5.99
CA ILE A 162 10.56 29.15 5.16
C ILE A 162 10.15 29.24 3.69
N SER A 163 10.63 30.29 3.01
CA SER A 163 10.33 30.58 1.60
C SER A 163 10.91 29.56 0.61
N ASN A 164 11.86 28.73 1.06
CA ASN A 164 12.36 27.55 0.37
C ASN A 164 12.14 26.34 1.28
N PRO A 165 11.02 25.61 1.16
CA PRO A 165 10.80 24.44 2.00
C PRO A 165 11.99 23.50 1.85
N VAL A 166 12.72 23.28 2.94
CA VAL A 166 13.67 22.17 2.99
C VAL A 166 12.79 20.93 2.95
N PHE A 167 12.72 20.27 1.79
CA PHE A 167 12.09 18.98 1.61
C PHE A 167 12.88 17.95 2.42
N ARG A 168 12.71 17.97 3.75
CA ARG A 168 13.15 16.88 4.59
C ARG A 168 12.13 15.79 4.38
N MET A 169 12.47 14.84 3.51
CA MET A 169 11.70 13.61 3.43
C MET A 169 11.62 13.03 4.84
N ILE A 170 10.40 12.71 5.30
CA ILE A 170 10.17 12.06 6.59
C ILE A 170 10.62 10.59 6.54
N SER A 171 11.05 10.12 5.37
CA SER A 171 11.64 8.80 5.18
C SER A 171 12.96 8.71 5.94
N LEU A 172 12.83 8.35 7.22
CA LEU A 172 13.55 7.30 7.95
C LEU A 172 13.54 7.63 9.47
N PRO A 173 13.57 6.62 10.35
CA PRO A 173 13.68 6.80 11.79
C PRO A 173 14.78 7.81 12.15
N GLN A 174 14.51 8.72 13.08
CA GLN A 174 15.44 9.81 13.45
C GLN A 174 16.82 9.32 13.95
N ARG A 175 17.01 8.01 14.17
CA ARG A 175 18.27 7.37 14.54
C ARG A 175 19.33 7.36 13.43
N PHE A 176 18.99 7.83 12.23
CA PHE A 176 19.88 7.84 11.07
C PHE A 176 20.47 9.21 10.71
N PHE A 177 20.40 10.19 11.63
CA PHE A 177 21.11 11.47 11.56
C PHE A 177 22.05 11.67 12.75
#